data_AF-G2LLB2-F1
#
_entry.id   AF-G2LLB2-F1
#
_cell.length_a   1.000
_cell.length_b   1.000
_cell.length_c   1.000
_cell.angle_alpha   90.00
_cell.angle_beta   90.00
_cell.angle_gamma   90.00
#
_symmetry.space_group_name_H-M   'P 1'
#
loop_
_entity.id
_entity.type
_entity.pdbx_description
1 polymer ?
#
loop_
_entity_poly.entity_id
_entity_poly.type
_entity_poly.pdbx_seq_one_letter_code
_entity_poly.pdbx_strand_id
1 'polypeptide(L)'
;MTYAWRRRPAGQAPGHPAGRWLWWGLAFVLSLSLVASVEVAAQRRKPSRRTPPPPVSPMVGKDIRIKRMDGLEIVGKLVKLDLQGITYINAGGEQATIALENVAVLTLGEPVKRIDQRFVSDARQAVDALSRINTLVNGNPTFSQYDGLVVDARVAVESFLAKYNDYEEQTDFFDSLRSVLRSYELVRPLWATMQGADRRISLTESAPELIPILRMYPDLRATEYNQNGRYPTDKVIAYVWNRTAQRLRSVRAQLDQLASKAT
;
A
#
# COMPACT_ATOMS: atom_id res chain seq x y z
N MET A 1 1.97 -61.76 0.43
CA MET A 1 0.49 -61.87 0.45
C MET A 1 -0.05 -61.11 -0.75
N THR A 2 -0.55 -61.86 -1.71
CA THR A 2 -1.21 -61.47 -2.95
C THR A 2 -2.68 -61.15 -2.71
N TYR A 3 -3.29 -60.43 -3.68
CA TYR A 3 -4.72 -60.23 -4.04
C TYR A 3 -4.98 -58.72 -4.26
N ALA A 4 -4.99 -58.20 -5.49
CA ALA A 4 -5.91 -58.41 -6.62
C ALA A 4 -7.12 -57.45 -6.62
N TRP A 5 -7.03 -56.46 -7.53
CA TRP A 5 -7.99 -56.19 -8.62
C TRP A 5 -9.49 -55.95 -8.33
N ARG A 6 -9.91 -54.74 -8.76
CA ARG A 6 -10.98 -54.47 -9.77
C ARG A 6 -12.44 -54.31 -9.29
N ARG A 7 -13.03 -53.13 -9.55
CA ARG A 7 -14.07 -52.85 -10.60
C ARG A 7 -14.86 -51.58 -10.27
N ARG A 8 -14.93 -50.64 -11.24
CA ARG A 8 -16.14 -49.85 -11.55
C ARG A 8 -17.08 -50.71 -12.42
N PRO A 9 -18.40 -50.48 -12.34
CA PRO A 9 -19.16 -49.87 -13.46
C PRO A 9 -20.15 -48.79 -12.94
N ALA A 10 -20.42 -47.67 -13.63
CA ALA A 10 -21.17 -47.44 -14.88
C ALA A 10 -22.71 -47.53 -14.71
N GLY A 11 -23.40 -46.48 -15.20
CA GLY A 11 -24.86 -46.28 -15.22
C GLY A 11 -25.24 -45.04 -14.39
N GLN A 12 -26.08 -44.09 -14.80
CA GLN A 12 -27.06 -44.02 -15.89
C GLN A 12 -27.56 -42.55 -15.94
N ALA A 13 -27.76 -41.99 -17.12
CA ALA A 13 -28.53 -40.75 -17.37
C ALA A 13 -29.87 -41.14 -18.05
N PRO A 14 -30.77 -40.22 -18.45
CA PRO A 14 -31.20 -38.92 -17.91
C PRO A 14 -32.73 -38.91 -17.61
N GLY A 15 -33.28 -37.81 -17.08
CA GLY A 15 -34.73 -37.65 -16.91
C GLY A 15 -35.18 -36.20 -17.04
N HIS A 16 -35.73 -35.84 -18.21
CA HIS A 16 -36.68 -34.74 -18.38
C HIS A 16 -38.08 -35.22 -17.96
N PRO A 17 -38.97 -34.28 -17.58
CA PRO A 17 -40.15 -34.12 -18.41
C PRO A 17 -40.52 -32.67 -18.75
N ALA A 18 -41.37 -32.60 -19.77
CA ALA A 18 -41.85 -31.43 -20.47
C ALA A 18 -43.04 -30.73 -19.80
N GLY A 19 -43.21 -29.46 -20.16
CA GLY A 19 -44.46 -28.71 -20.25
C GLY A 19 -44.15 -27.34 -20.85
N ARG A 20 -44.30 -27.09 -22.17
CA ARG A 20 -45.52 -26.58 -22.88
C ARG A 20 -46.31 -25.61 -21.99
N TRP A 21 -46.54 -24.35 -22.35
CA TRP A 21 -47.35 -23.77 -23.45
C TRP A 21 -46.79 -22.38 -23.83
N LEU A 22 -46.54 -22.05 -25.12
CA LEU A 22 -47.41 -21.37 -26.10
C LEU A 22 -48.06 -20.04 -25.60
N TRP A 23 -48.15 -18.88 -26.29
CA TRP A 23 -47.92 -18.44 -27.68
C TRP A 23 -47.87 -16.88 -27.79
N TRP A 24 -46.99 -16.36 -28.67
CA TRP A 24 -47.14 -15.32 -29.73
C TRP A 24 -47.59 -13.87 -29.47
N GLY A 25 -46.92 -12.95 -30.19
CA GLY A 25 -47.41 -11.59 -30.45
C GLY A 25 -46.41 -10.67 -31.16
N LEU A 26 -45.97 -11.04 -32.38
CA LEU A 26 -45.15 -10.20 -33.27
C LEU A 26 -46.09 -9.49 -34.25
N ALA A 27 -46.04 -8.16 -34.33
CA ALA A 27 -46.71 -7.39 -35.39
C ALA A 27 -45.75 -6.37 -35.98
N PHE A 28 -45.38 -6.67 -37.22
CA PHE A 28 -44.54 -5.95 -38.15
C PHE A 28 -45.48 -5.15 -39.05
N VAL A 29 -45.32 -3.83 -39.18
CA VAL A 29 -45.96 -3.07 -40.27
C VAL A 29 -44.93 -2.13 -40.88
N LEU A 30 -44.51 -2.49 -42.10
CA LEU A 30 -43.85 -1.64 -43.08
C LEU A 30 -44.86 -0.63 -43.64
N SER A 31 -44.40 0.59 -43.93
CA SER A 31 -45.02 1.45 -44.95
C SER A 31 -43.95 2.32 -45.59
N LEU A 32 -43.44 1.88 -46.75
CA LEU A 32 -42.84 2.76 -47.75
C LEU A 32 -43.96 3.28 -48.66
N SER A 33 -43.95 4.58 -48.99
CA SER A 33 -43.97 5.07 -50.39
C SER A 33 -44.02 6.61 -50.51
N LEU A 34 -43.02 7.11 -51.24
CA LEU A 34 -43.00 8.15 -52.29
C LEU A 34 -43.49 9.61 -52.09
N VAL A 35 -42.50 10.51 -52.13
CA VAL A 35 -42.29 11.68 -53.03
C VAL A 35 -43.47 12.59 -53.39
N ALA A 36 -43.36 13.86 -52.97
CA ALA A 36 -43.60 15.03 -53.82
C ALA A 36 -42.83 16.25 -53.27
N SER A 37 -41.85 16.73 -54.04
CA SER A 37 -41.22 18.05 -53.89
C SER A 37 -42.17 19.13 -54.41
N VAL A 38 -42.23 20.32 -53.79
CA VAL A 38 -42.18 21.67 -54.41
C VAL A 38 -42.11 22.72 -53.27
N GLU A 39 -40.91 23.25 -53.07
CA GLU A 39 -40.55 24.67 -53.25
C GLU A 39 -41.23 25.82 -52.45
N VAL A 40 -40.33 26.70 -51.96
CA VAL A 40 -40.47 28.14 -51.61
C VAL A 40 -41.11 28.52 -50.26
N ALA A 41 -40.23 28.83 -49.30
CA ALA A 41 -40.23 30.15 -48.64
C ALA A 41 -38.88 30.37 -47.93
N ALA A 42 -38.01 31.17 -48.56
CA ALA A 42 -36.78 31.65 -47.98
C ALA A 42 -37.06 32.61 -46.82
N GLN A 43 -37.20 32.09 -45.59
CA GLN A 43 -37.10 32.89 -44.38
C GLN A 43 -35.63 33.02 -43.97
N ARG A 44 -35.06 34.17 -44.30
CA ARG A 44 -33.71 34.62 -43.95
C ARG A 44 -33.56 34.71 -42.42
N ARG A 45 -33.29 33.58 -41.75
CA ARG A 45 -32.88 33.54 -40.34
C ARG A 45 -31.44 34.02 -40.23
N LYS A 46 -31.22 35.09 -39.47
CA LYS A 46 -29.88 35.59 -39.10
C LYS A 46 -29.06 34.42 -38.54
N PRO A 47 -27.78 34.24 -38.94
CA PRO A 47 -26.95 33.20 -38.35
C PRO A 47 -26.76 33.52 -36.87
N SER A 48 -27.36 32.70 -36.02
CA SER A 48 -26.97 32.60 -34.61
C SER A 48 -25.48 32.28 -34.62
N ARG A 49 -24.66 33.27 -34.28
CA ARG A 49 -23.22 33.09 -34.04
C ARG A 49 -23.12 32.10 -32.87
N ARG A 50 -23.04 30.80 -33.19
CA ARG A 50 -22.67 29.77 -32.23
C ARG A 50 -21.26 30.12 -31.80
N THR A 51 -21.14 30.71 -30.62
CA THR A 51 -19.86 30.78 -29.93
C THR A 51 -19.35 29.35 -29.85
N PRO A 52 -18.16 29.03 -30.39
CA PRO A 52 -17.59 27.71 -30.19
C PRO A 52 -17.51 27.44 -28.68
N PRO A 53 -17.79 26.21 -28.21
CA PRO A 53 -17.56 25.87 -26.82
C PRO A 53 -16.09 26.20 -26.50
N PRO A 54 -15.81 26.83 -25.34
CA PRO A 54 -14.45 27.16 -24.98
C PRO A 54 -13.58 25.90 -25.03
N PRO A 55 -12.33 25.98 -25.50
CA PRO A 55 -11.43 24.83 -25.53
C PRO A 55 -11.30 24.30 -24.10
N VAL A 56 -11.76 23.06 -23.89
CA VAL A 56 -11.53 22.36 -22.63
C VAL A 56 -10.02 22.14 -22.57
N SER A 57 -9.36 22.79 -21.61
CA SER A 57 -7.93 22.58 -21.39
C SER A 57 -7.68 21.08 -21.25
N PRO A 58 -6.67 20.49 -21.93
CA PRO A 58 -6.40 19.05 -21.89
C PRO A 58 -6.08 18.52 -20.48
N MET A 59 -6.00 19.44 -19.51
CA MET A 59 -5.71 19.19 -18.10
C MET A 59 -6.98 18.98 -17.25
N VAL A 60 -8.17 19.34 -17.75
CA VAL A 60 -9.43 19.14 -17.01
C VAL A 60 -9.66 17.65 -16.80
N GLY A 61 -10.01 17.28 -15.56
CA GLY A 61 -10.21 15.90 -15.12
C GLY A 61 -8.95 15.16 -14.66
N LYS A 62 -7.76 15.76 -14.80
CA LYS A 62 -6.51 15.20 -14.27
C LYS A 62 -6.43 15.38 -12.76
N ASP A 63 -5.74 14.44 -12.11
CA ASP A 63 -5.40 14.59 -10.71
C ASP A 63 -4.38 15.72 -10.55
N ILE A 64 -4.58 16.52 -9.50
CA ILE A 64 -3.75 17.65 -9.16
C ILE A 64 -3.38 17.64 -7.69
N ARG A 65 -2.19 18.15 -7.40
CA ARG A 65 -1.67 18.40 -6.06
C ARG A 65 -1.29 19.87 -5.98
N ILE A 66 -1.87 20.58 -5.03
CA ILE A 66 -1.67 22.01 -4.81
C ILE A 66 -1.06 22.17 -3.43
N LYS A 67 0.19 22.62 -3.36
CA LYS A 67 0.81 23.05 -2.10
C LYS A 67 0.62 24.56 -1.98
N ARG A 68 -0.07 25.00 -0.94
CA ARG A 68 -0.29 26.42 -0.67
C ARG A 68 0.91 27.06 0.04
N MET A 69 1.00 28.39 -0.03
CA MET A 69 2.05 29.18 0.63
C MET A 69 2.06 29.02 2.16
N ASP A 70 0.91 28.74 2.76
CA ASP A 70 0.76 28.46 4.20
C ASP A 70 1.17 27.01 4.57
N GLY A 71 1.63 26.23 3.60
CA GLY A 71 2.05 24.84 3.79
C GLY A 71 0.91 23.83 3.71
N LEU A 72 -0.34 24.27 3.55
CA LEU A 72 -1.47 23.35 3.42
C LEU A 72 -1.47 22.69 2.05
N GLU A 73 -1.71 21.39 2.04
CA GLU A 73 -1.72 20.61 0.81
C GLU A 73 -3.11 20.14 0.43
N ILE A 74 -3.44 20.31 -0.84
CA ILE A 74 -4.77 20.09 -1.38
C ILE A 74 -4.66 19.16 -2.57
N VAL A 75 -5.49 18.13 -2.57
CA VAL A 75 -5.48 17.11 -3.61
C VAL A 75 -6.88 16.93 -4.18
N GLY A 76 -6.99 16.89 -5.51
CA GLY A 76 -8.28 16.75 -6.17
C GLY A 76 -8.18 16.50 -7.66
N LYS A 77 -9.32 16.61 -8.34
CA LYS A 77 -9.37 16.62 -9.81
C LYS A 77 -9.54 18.03 -10.31
N LEU A 78 -8.75 18.42 -11.31
CA LEU A 78 -8.87 19.74 -11.93
C LEU A 78 -10.21 19.86 -12.65
N VAL A 79 -11.00 20.86 -12.28
CA VAL A 79 -12.23 21.21 -13.01
C VAL A 79 -11.95 22.35 -13.98
N LYS A 80 -11.22 23.37 -13.51
CA LYS A 80 -10.93 24.57 -14.28
C LYS A 80 -9.63 25.19 -13.79
N LEU A 81 -8.83 25.67 -14.71
CA LEU A 81 -7.67 26.52 -14.45
C LEU A 81 -7.88 27.81 -15.23
N ASP A 82 -7.95 28.94 -14.53
CA ASP A 82 -8.02 30.26 -15.15
C ASP A 82 -7.17 31.28 -14.37
N LEU A 83 -7.18 32.53 -14.81
CA LEU A 83 -6.40 33.61 -14.18
C LEU A 83 -6.90 33.97 -12.77
N GLN A 84 -8.13 33.60 -12.41
CA GLN A 84 -8.69 33.86 -11.08
C GLN A 84 -8.29 32.77 -10.09
N GLY A 85 -8.10 31.54 -10.58
CA GLY A 85 -7.72 30.45 -9.70
C GLY A 85 -7.72 29.06 -10.32
N ILE A 86 -7.45 28.11 -9.44
CA ILE A 86 -7.52 26.67 -9.69
C ILE A 86 -8.80 26.16 -9.03
N THR A 87 -9.74 25.71 -9.85
CA THR A 87 -10.97 25.07 -9.39
C THR A 87 -10.82 23.56 -9.46
N TYR A 88 -11.10 22.87 -8.36
CA TYR A 88 -10.90 21.43 -8.23
C TYR A 88 -12.04 20.76 -7.46
N ILE A 89 -12.21 19.46 -7.67
CA ILE A 89 -13.10 18.61 -6.86
C ILE A 89 -12.25 17.87 -5.84
N ASN A 90 -12.56 18.04 -4.55
CA ASN A 90 -11.88 17.36 -3.45
C ASN A 90 -12.29 15.87 -3.35
N ALA A 91 -11.71 15.14 -2.40
CA ALA A 91 -12.04 13.72 -2.18
C ALA A 91 -13.51 13.50 -1.79
N GLY A 92 -14.13 14.47 -1.11
CA GLY A 92 -15.54 14.46 -0.71
C GLY A 92 -16.52 14.81 -1.84
N GLY A 93 -16.04 15.07 -3.06
CA GLY A 93 -16.87 15.43 -4.21
C GLY A 93 -17.28 16.91 -4.24
N GLU A 94 -16.81 17.73 -3.30
CA GLU A 94 -17.09 19.16 -3.28
C GLU A 94 -16.13 19.92 -4.19
N GLN A 95 -16.67 20.92 -4.89
CA GLN A 95 -15.90 21.79 -5.76
C GLN A 95 -15.43 23.02 -4.98
N ALA A 96 -14.13 23.30 -5.01
CA ALA A 96 -13.52 24.45 -4.37
C ALA A 96 -12.56 25.16 -5.31
N THR A 97 -12.31 26.45 -5.05
CA THR A 97 -11.42 27.29 -5.84
C THR A 97 -10.33 27.90 -4.97
N ILE A 98 -9.09 27.83 -5.44
CA ILE A 98 -7.92 28.47 -4.81
C ILE A 98 -7.39 29.55 -5.73
N ALA A 99 -7.19 30.75 -5.19
CA ALA A 99 -6.52 31.82 -5.93
C ALA A 99 -5.05 31.47 -6.20
N LEU A 100 -4.57 31.75 -7.41
CA LEU A 100 -3.21 31.40 -7.85
C LEU A 100 -2.12 32.02 -6.96
N GLU A 101 -2.36 33.21 -6.40
CA GLU A 101 -1.46 33.89 -5.47
C GLU A 101 -1.17 33.10 -4.17
N ASN A 102 -2.06 32.18 -3.80
CA ASN A 102 -1.91 31.35 -2.62
C ASN A 102 -1.25 29.99 -2.92
N VAL A 103 -0.89 29.72 -4.19
CA VAL A 103 -0.30 28.47 -4.63
C VAL A 103 1.22 28.59 -4.65
N ALA A 104 1.91 27.77 -3.86
CA ALA A 104 3.36 27.65 -3.88
C ALA A 104 3.82 26.68 -4.98
N VAL A 105 3.17 25.51 -5.08
CA VAL A 105 3.49 24.47 -6.07
C VAL A 105 2.20 23.85 -6.61
N LEU A 106 2.14 23.65 -7.93
CA LEU A 106 1.07 22.94 -8.60
C LEU A 106 1.66 21.78 -9.41
N THR A 107 1.27 20.55 -9.07
CA THR A 107 1.62 19.35 -9.83
C THR A 107 0.39 18.83 -10.56
N LEU A 108 0.56 18.50 -11.85
CA LEU A 108 -0.53 18.17 -12.77
C LEU A 108 -0.26 16.82 -13.44
N GLY A 109 -1.25 15.93 -13.45
CA GLY A 109 -1.24 14.73 -14.29
C GLY A 109 -0.41 13.56 -13.76
N GLU A 110 0.26 13.71 -12.62
CA GLU A 110 0.77 12.58 -11.85
C GLU A 110 -0.36 11.99 -11.00
N PRO A 111 -0.58 10.66 -11.03
CA PRO A 111 -1.57 10.04 -10.16
C PRO A 111 -1.17 10.35 -8.73
N VAL A 112 -2.03 11.07 -8.00
CA VAL A 112 -1.70 11.43 -6.63
C VAL A 112 -1.75 10.17 -5.80
N LYS A 113 -0.57 9.75 -5.34
CA LYS A 113 -0.35 8.59 -4.49
C LYS A 113 -0.94 8.90 -3.12
N ARG A 114 -2.19 8.52 -2.92
CA ARG A 114 -2.91 8.67 -1.66
C ARG A 114 -2.82 7.38 -0.87
N ILE A 115 -2.78 7.51 0.45
CA ILE A 115 -3.03 6.39 1.34
C ILE A 115 -4.46 5.92 1.09
N ASP A 116 -4.60 4.75 0.49
CA ASP A 116 -5.87 4.09 0.27
C ASP A 116 -5.97 2.80 1.10
N GLN A 117 -7.14 2.16 1.07
CA GLN A 117 -7.36 0.89 1.79
C GLN A 117 -6.37 -0.22 1.36
N ARG A 118 -5.86 -0.18 0.12
CA ARG A 118 -4.89 -1.16 -0.38
C ARG A 118 -3.52 -0.94 0.26
N PHE A 119 -3.04 0.31 0.29
CA PHE A 119 -1.84 0.69 1.02
C PHE A 119 -1.92 0.22 2.48
N VAL A 120 -3.02 0.51 3.17
CA VAL A 120 -3.21 0.13 4.58
C VAL A 120 -3.20 -1.38 4.75
N SER A 121 -3.88 -2.12 3.86
CA SER A 121 -3.88 -3.59 3.87
C SER A 121 -2.47 -4.17 3.69
N ASP A 122 -1.72 -3.69 2.72
CA ASP A 122 -0.37 -4.18 2.43
C ASP A 122 0.61 -3.80 3.56
N ALA A 123 0.47 -2.60 4.11
CA ALA A 123 1.24 -2.14 5.27
C ALA A 123 0.95 -3.01 6.51
N ARG A 124 -0.31 -3.39 6.74
CA ARG A 124 -0.69 -4.34 7.80
C ARG A 124 -0.01 -5.68 7.61
N GLN A 125 0.00 -6.24 6.40
CA GLN A 125 0.69 -7.51 6.13
C GLN A 125 2.19 -7.44 6.45
N ALA A 126 2.86 -6.34 6.10
CA ALA A 126 4.27 -6.14 6.43
C ALA A 126 4.50 -6.03 7.95
N VAL A 127 3.68 -5.24 8.64
CA VAL A 127 3.75 -5.08 10.11
C VAL A 127 3.42 -6.38 10.84
N ASP A 128 2.45 -7.16 10.34
CA ASP A 128 2.07 -8.46 10.90
C ASP A 128 3.19 -9.49 10.72
N ALA A 129 3.93 -9.44 9.61
CA ALA A 129 5.10 -10.30 9.43
C ALA A 129 6.18 -10.03 10.49
N LEU A 130 6.49 -8.76 10.77
CA LEU A 130 7.39 -8.37 11.86
C LEU A 130 6.85 -8.74 13.25
N SER A 131 5.52 -8.69 13.40
CA SER A 131 4.83 -9.04 14.63
C SER A 131 4.92 -10.52 14.96
N ARG A 132 4.92 -11.40 13.96
CA ARG A 132 5.11 -12.84 14.16
C ARG A 132 6.48 -13.14 14.77
N ILE A 133 7.53 -12.42 14.35
CA ILE A 133 8.87 -12.53 14.97
C ILE A 133 8.79 -12.12 16.45
N ASN A 134 8.16 -10.98 16.75
CA ASN A 134 8.01 -10.49 18.12
C ASN A 134 7.28 -11.48 19.04
N THR A 135 6.21 -12.11 18.53
CA THR A 135 5.49 -13.16 19.27
C THR A 135 6.37 -14.38 19.48
N LEU A 136 7.11 -14.79 18.45
CA LEU A 136 8.00 -15.94 18.50
C LEU A 136 9.12 -15.75 19.54
N VAL A 137 9.79 -14.58 19.59
CA VAL A 137 10.91 -14.34 20.53
C VAL A 137 10.49 -14.36 22.00
N ASN A 138 9.23 -14.07 22.30
CA ASN A 138 8.67 -14.22 23.65
C ASN A 138 8.42 -15.68 24.06
N GLY A 139 8.47 -16.62 23.11
CA GLY A 139 8.18 -18.05 23.30
C GLY A 139 9.40 -18.97 23.34
N ASN A 140 10.61 -18.45 23.57
CA ASN A 140 11.88 -19.21 23.53
C ASN A 140 12.11 -19.98 22.22
N PRO A 141 12.29 -19.29 21.09
CA PRO A 141 12.35 -19.96 19.81
C PRO A 141 13.69 -20.63 19.54
N THR A 142 13.68 -21.59 18.63
CA THR A 142 14.90 -22.11 18.02
C THR A 142 15.42 -21.12 16.98
N PHE A 143 16.73 -21.15 16.72
CA PHE A 143 17.34 -20.31 15.68
C PHE A 143 16.69 -20.50 14.31
N SER A 144 16.38 -21.74 13.91
CA SER A 144 15.75 -22.03 12.60
C SER A 144 14.37 -21.40 12.48
N GLN A 145 13.55 -21.44 13.54
CA GLN A 145 12.24 -20.77 13.56
C GLN A 145 12.40 -19.24 13.45
N TYR A 146 13.36 -18.69 14.20
CA TYR A 146 13.66 -17.26 14.14
C TYR A 146 14.12 -16.84 12.74
N ASP A 147 15.10 -17.56 12.18
CA ASP A 147 15.67 -17.29 10.86
C ASP A 147 14.61 -17.31 9.76
N GLY A 148 13.76 -18.33 9.75
CA GLY A 148 12.65 -18.46 8.81
C GLY A 148 11.70 -17.25 8.88
N LEU A 149 11.27 -16.84 10.08
CA LEU A 149 10.38 -15.68 10.22
C LEU A 149 11.05 -14.36 9.85
N VAL A 150 12.36 -14.19 10.08
CA VAL A 150 13.08 -12.98 9.65
C VAL A 150 13.15 -12.91 8.12
N VAL A 151 13.38 -14.04 7.45
CA VAL A 151 13.37 -14.11 5.99
C VAL A 151 11.98 -13.78 5.44
N ASP A 152 10.92 -14.37 6.00
CA ASP A 152 9.55 -14.10 5.59
C ASP A 152 9.17 -12.62 5.79
N ALA A 153 9.56 -12.04 6.93
CA ALA A 153 9.30 -10.63 7.21
C ALA A 153 10.08 -9.70 6.29
N ARG A 154 11.33 -10.03 5.95
CA ARG A 154 12.10 -9.29 4.93
C ARG A 154 11.33 -9.26 3.62
N VAL A 155 10.87 -10.41 3.13
CA VAL A 155 10.13 -10.48 1.85
C VAL A 155 8.88 -9.60 1.91
N ALA A 156 8.09 -9.69 2.98
CA ALA A 156 6.88 -8.89 3.13
C ALA A 156 7.16 -7.37 3.19
N VAL A 157 8.12 -6.96 4.01
CA VAL A 157 8.48 -5.54 4.18
C VAL A 157 9.10 -4.96 2.92
N GLU A 158 10.06 -5.66 2.29
CA GLU A 158 10.69 -5.18 1.06
C GLU A 158 9.70 -5.14 -0.12
N SER A 159 8.76 -6.09 -0.20
CA SER A 159 7.70 -6.05 -1.23
C SER A 159 6.77 -4.84 -1.04
N PHE A 160 6.42 -4.52 0.21
CA PHE A 160 5.65 -3.33 0.53
C PHE A 160 6.42 -2.05 0.20
N LEU A 161 7.68 -1.95 0.63
CA LEU A 161 8.52 -0.79 0.35
C LEU A 161 8.75 -0.62 -1.15
N ALA A 162 9.06 -1.68 -1.90
CA ALA A 162 9.25 -1.60 -3.34
C ALA A 162 8.01 -1.04 -4.07
N LYS A 163 6.81 -1.30 -3.53
CA LYS A 163 5.54 -0.84 -4.11
C LYS A 163 5.18 0.60 -3.76
N TYR A 164 5.64 1.10 -2.60
CA TYR A 164 5.15 2.35 -2.01
C TYR A 164 6.23 3.34 -1.56
N ASN A 165 7.53 3.05 -1.75
CA ASN A 165 8.64 3.90 -1.29
C ASN A 165 8.70 5.28 -1.98
N ASP A 166 7.90 5.49 -3.01
CA ASP A 166 7.70 6.74 -3.71
C ASP A 166 6.60 7.64 -3.09
N TYR A 167 6.01 7.23 -1.96
CA TYR A 167 5.09 8.06 -1.16
C TYR A 167 5.91 8.95 -0.21
N GLU A 168 6.40 10.08 -0.71
CA GLU A 168 7.28 11.02 0.02
C GLU A 168 6.72 11.48 1.38
N GLU A 169 5.40 11.52 1.54
CA GLU A 169 4.76 11.91 2.80
C GLU A 169 4.90 10.86 3.92
N GLN A 170 5.28 9.63 3.58
CA GLN A 170 5.32 8.49 4.50
C GLN A 170 6.74 7.99 4.78
N THR A 171 7.76 8.79 4.45
CA THR A 171 9.17 8.44 4.65
C THR A 171 9.47 8.01 6.09
N ASP A 172 8.91 8.70 7.10
CA ASP A 172 9.10 8.35 8.51
C ASP A 172 8.56 6.95 8.86
N PHE A 173 7.41 6.58 8.29
CA PHE A 173 6.82 5.25 8.48
C PHE A 173 7.67 4.17 7.81
N PHE A 174 8.15 4.42 6.59
CA PHE A 174 9.02 3.50 5.87
C PHE A 174 10.36 3.29 6.58
N ASP A 175 10.98 4.36 7.07
CA ASP A 175 12.24 4.27 7.80
C ASP A 175 12.07 3.56 9.15
N SER A 176 10.94 3.76 9.82
CA SER A 176 10.60 3.03 11.03
C SER A 176 10.43 1.52 10.76
N LEU A 177 9.74 1.15 9.68
CA LEU A 177 9.60 -0.23 9.22
C LEU A 177 10.97 -0.88 8.91
N ARG A 178 11.81 -0.20 8.12
CA ARG A 178 13.18 -0.67 7.81
C ARG A 178 14.01 -0.85 9.07
N SER A 179 13.93 0.09 9.99
CA SER A 179 14.66 0.06 11.27
C SER A 179 14.25 -1.16 12.12
N VAL A 180 12.96 -1.48 12.17
CA VAL A 180 12.47 -2.67 12.89
C VAL A 180 12.97 -3.95 12.21
N LEU A 181 12.79 -4.09 10.89
CA LEU A 181 13.29 -5.25 10.14
C LEU A 181 14.80 -5.43 10.36
N ARG A 182 15.58 -4.36 10.17
CA ARG A 182 17.03 -4.37 10.31
C ARG A 182 17.47 -4.82 11.69
N SER A 183 16.75 -4.43 12.74
CA SER A 183 17.08 -4.84 14.11
C SER A 183 16.96 -6.35 14.31
N TYR A 184 15.92 -6.98 13.75
CA TYR A 184 15.80 -8.44 13.78
C TYR A 184 16.89 -9.12 12.93
N GLU A 185 17.27 -8.55 11.80
CA GLU A 185 18.36 -9.09 10.97
C GLU A 185 19.70 -9.07 11.68
N LEU A 186 20.00 -8.02 12.44
CA LEU A 186 21.26 -7.88 13.18
C LEU A 186 21.43 -8.93 14.28
N VAL A 187 20.34 -9.46 14.81
CA VAL A 187 20.39 -10.55 15.80
C VAL A 187 20.80 -11.89 15.18
N ARG A 188 20.54 -12.13 13.89
CA ARG A 188 20.88 -13.40 13.22
C ARG A 188 22.37 -13.76 13.35
N PRO A 189 23.33 -12.90 12.96
CA PRO A 189 24.75 -13.23 13.11
C PRO A 189 25.17 -13.39 14.58
N LEU A 190 24.61 -12.60 15.50
CA LEU A 190 24.87 -12.78 16.94
C LEU A 190 24.42 -14.16 17.44
N TRP A 191 23.20 -14.57 17.08
CA TRP A 191 22.67 -15.84 17.56
C TRP A 191 23.41 -17.03 16.91
N ALA A 192 23.83 -16.88 15.64
CA ALA A 192 24.64 -17.89 14.97
C ALA A 192 25.96 -18.19 15.72
N THR A 193 26.61 -17.21 16.33
CA THR A 193 27.84 -17.45 17.13
C THR A 193 27.56 -18.33 18.36
N MET A 194 26.36 -18.24 18.94
CA MET A 194 25.95 -19.09 20.08
C MET A 194 25.61 -20.53 19.69
N GLN A 195 25.35 -20.83 18.41
CA GLN A 195 25.01 -22.20 18.00
C GLN A 195 26.22 -23.14 18.00
N GLY A 196 27.43 -22.58 17.85
CA GLY A 196 28.68 -23.35 17.80
C GLY A 196 29.49 -23.34 19.10
N ALA A 197 29.06 -22.63 20.14
CA ALA A 197 29.82 -22.44 21.37
C ALA A 197 28.91 -22.32 22.61
N ASP A 198 29.51 -22.43 23.80
CA ASP A 198 28.82 -22.37 25.09
C ASP A 198 27.94 -21.11 25.17
N ARG A 199 26.75 -21.17 25.78
CA ARG A 199 25.75 -20.06 25.81
C ARG A 199 26.22 -18.79 26.53
N ARG A 200 27.48 -18.77 26.97
CA ARG A 200 28.15 -17.73 27.76
C ARG A 200 29.16 -16.90 26.95
N ILE A 201 29.14 -16.97 25.63
CA ILE A 201 30.00 -16.14 24.78
C ILE A 201 29.78 -14.67 25.12
N SER A 202 30.88 -13.95 25.29
CA SER A 202 30.88 -12.50 25.40
C SER A 202 31.69 -11.93 24.24
N LEU A 203 31.12 -10.94 23.56
CA LEU A 203 31.71 -10.29 22.41
C LEU A 203 32.40 -9.00 22.84
N THR A 204 33.57 -8.72 22.29
CA THR A 204 34.24 -7.44 22.48
C THR A 204 33.64 -6.38 21.55
N GLU A 205 33.84 -5.10 21.83
CA GLU A 205 33.38 -4.01 20.95
C GLU A 205 33.93 -4.09 19.51
N SER A 206 35.06 -4.77 19.33
CA SER A 206 35.67 -5.02 18.02
C SER A 206 35.03 -6.17 17.24
N ALA A 207 34.10 -6.92 17.84
CA ALA A 207 33.47 -8.06 17.18
C ALA A 207 32.60 -7.59 16.00
N PRO A 208 32.80 -8.13 14.78
CA PRO A 208 32.15 -7.63 13.57
C PRO A 208 30.62 -7.73 13.62
N GLU A 209 30.09 -8.73 14.32
CA GLU A 209 28.66 -8.93 14.55
C GLU A 209 28.06 -7.94 15.58
N LEU A 210 28.87 -7.39 16.49
CA LEU A 210 28.42 -6.45 17.53
C LEU A 210 28.48 -4.99 17.07
N ILE A 211 29.47 -4.62 16.25
CA ILE A 211 29.65 -3.26 15.71
C ILE A 211 28.36 -2.65 15.13
N PRO A 212 27.62 -3.31 14.22
CA PRO A 212 26.42 -2.70 13.64
C PRO A 212 25.29 -2.51 14.68
N ILE A 213 25.25 -3.33 15.72
CA ILE A 213 24.28 -3.20 16.81
C ILE A 213 24.62 -2.00 17.68
N LEU A 214 25.90 -1.83 18.05
CA LEU A 214 26.34 -0.66 18.82
C LEU A 214 26.15 0.66 18.06
N ARG A 215 26.15 0.64 16.72
CA ARG A 215 25.79 1.82 15.91
C ARG A 215 24.28 2.12 15.95
N MET A 216 23.45 1.08 15.87
CA MET A 216 21.99 1.22 15.87
C MET A 216 21.39 1.48 17.27
N TYR A 217 22.09 1.01 18.30
CA TYR A 217 21.74 1.07 19.71
C TYR A 217 22.95 1.56 20.53
N PRO A 218 23.33 2.85 20.38
CA PRO A 218 24.49 3.40 21.09
C PRO A 218 24.32 3.39 22.61
N ASP A 219 23.07 3.40 23.08
CA ASP A 219 22.69 3.32 24.48
C ASP A 219 23.03 1.97 25.13
N LEU A 220 23.24 0.90 24.34
CA LEU A 220 23.71 -0.40 24.84
C LEU A 220 25.04 -0.26 25.61
N ARG A 221 25.91 0.68 25.22
CA ARG A 221 27.20 0.93 25.91
C ARG A 221 27.05 1.40 27.35
N ALA A 222 25.93 2.06 27.66
CA ALA A 222 25.63 2.59 28.99
C ALA A 222 24.89 1.58 29.88
N THR A 223 24.58 0.39 29.36
CA THR A 223 23.91 -0.65 30.13
C THR A 223 24.90 -1.46 30.98
N GLU A 224 24.38 -2.12 32.01
CA GLU A 224 25.14 -3.07 32.85
C GLU A 224 25.71 -4.27 32.06
N TYR A 225 25.25 -4.49 30.82
CA TYR A 225 25.75 -5.54 29.94
C TYR A 225 27.16 -5.24 29.42
N ASN A 226 27.59 -3.98 29.45
CA ASN A 226 28.95 -3.60 29.13
C ASN A 226 29.89 -3.90 30.31
N GLN A 227 30.49 -5.09 30.29
CA GLN A 227 31.45 -5.53 31.30
C GLN A 227 32.87 -5.24 30.81
N ASN A 228 33.28 -3.96 30.89
CA ASN A 228 34.61 -3.50 30.44
C ASN A 228 34.86 -3.75 28.93
N GLY A 229 33.89 -3.37 28.09
CA GLY A 229 33.97 -3.55 26.63
C GLY A 229 33.64 -4.96 26.15
N ARG A 230 33.14 -5.82 27.05
CA ARG A 230 32.65 -7.17 26.74
C ARG A 230 31.15 -7.24 26.97
N TYR A 231 30.44 -7.88 26.05
CA TYR A 231 28.98 -7.93 26.03
C TYR A 231 28.53 -9.39 25.92
N PRO A 232 27.85 -9.95 26.93
CA PRO A 232 27.26 -11.29 26.85
C PRO A 232 26.25 -11.36 25.70
N THR A 233 26.43 -12.31 24.78
CA THR A 233 25.66 -12.36 23.53
C THR A 233 24.16 -12.52 23.79
N ASP A 234 23.77 -13.35 24.75
CA ASP A 234 22.38 -13.57 25.16
C ASP A 234 21.71 -12.26 25.64
N LYS A 235 22.43 -11.46 26.43
CA LYS A 235 21.95 -10.17 26.94
C LYS A 235 21.81 -9.13 25.83
N VAL A 236 22.75 -9.09 24.88
CA VAL A 236 22.65 -8.20 23.71
C VAL A 236 21.45 -8.60 22.85
N ILE A 237 21.24 -9.88 22.59
CA ILE A 237 20.09 -10.36 21.82
C ILE A 237 18.78 -9.95 22.50
N ALA A 238 18.66 -10.24 23.80
CA ALA A 238 17.47 -9.86 24.58
C ALA A 238 17.24 -8.34 24.58
N TYR A 239 18.32 -7.56 24.69
CA TYR A 239 18.26 -6.11 24.59
C TYR A 239 17.70 -5.63 23.25
N VAL A 240 18.25 -6.16 22.14
CA VAL A 240 17.81 -5.80 20.79
C VAL A 240 16.35 -6.19 20.57
N TRP A 241 15.92 -7.38 20.98
CA TRP A 241 14.51 -7.77 20.88
C TRP A 241 13.58 -6.85 21.67
N ASN A 242 13.93 -6.52 22.91
CA ASN A 242 13.11 -5.62 23.73
C ASN A 242 12.98 -4.22 23.11
N ARG A 243 14.08 -3.66 22.61
CA ARG A 243 14.07 -2.36 21.91
C ARG A 243 13.29 -2.43 20.59
N THR A 244 13.45 -3.52 19.85
CA THR A 244 12.74 -3.73 18.58
C THR A 244 11.23 -3.85 18.82
N ALA A 245 10.81 -4.53 19.87
CA ALA A 245 9.40 -4.65 20.28
C ALA A 245 8.78 -3.28 20.63
N GLN A 246 9.54 -2.40 21.28
CA GLN A 246 9.12 -1.01 21.54
C GLN A 246 8.91 -0.24 20.23
N ARG A 247 9.87 -0.30 19.31
CA ARG A 247 9.78 0.35 17.99
C ARG A 247 8.62 -0.18 17.16
N LEU A 248 8.40 -1.50 17.15
CA LEU A 248 7.29 -2.12 16.44
C LEU A 248 5.91 -1.65 16.96
N ARG A 249 5.78 -1.41 18.28
CA ARG A 249 4.56 -0.82 18.83
C ARG A 249 4.32 0.60 18.30
N SER A 250 5.37 1.41 18.18
CA SER A 250 5.26 2.74 17.57
C SER A 250 4.88 2.66 16.08
N VAL A 251 5.45 1.73 15.32
CA VAL A 251 5.09 1.50 13.91
C VAL A 251 3.62 1.10 13.76
N ARG A 252 3.11 0.23 14.63
CA ARG A 252 1.68 -0.12 14.64
C ARG A 252 0.79 1.09 14.91
N ALA A 253 1.15 1.91 15.90
CA ALA A 253 0.41 3.13 16.20
C ALA A 253 0.41 4.13 15.02
N GLN A 254 1.54 4.26 14.32
CA GLN A 254 1.62 5.05 13.08
C GLN A 254 0.68 4.47 12.02
N LEU A 255 0.70 3.16 11.80
CA LEU A 255 -0.19 2.50 10.83
C LEU A 255 -1.67 2.73 11.15
N ASP A 256 -2.06 2.68 12.43
CA ASP A 256 -3.45 2.97 12.84
C ASP A 256 -3.84 4.42 12.53
N GLN A 257 -2.92 5.38 12.72
CA GLN A 257 -3.13 6.77 12.31
C GLN A 257 -3.25 6.90 10.78
N LEU A 258 -2.43 6.20 10.00
CA LEU A 258 -2.53 6.21 8.54
C LEU A 258 -3.85 5.59 8.07
N ALA A 259 -4.28 4.50 8.71
CA ALA A 259 -5.55 3.86 8.43
C ALA A 259 -6.74 4.80 8.68
N SER A 260 -6.68 5.64 9.72
CA SER A 260 -7.73 6.64 10.00
C SER A 260 -7.82 7.75 8.94
N LYS A 261 -6.76 7.97 8.16
CA LYS A 261 -6.71 8.96 7.07
C LYS A 261 -7.09 8.39 5.70
N ALA A 262 -7.25 7.07 5.61
CA ALA A 262 -7.52 6.35 4.36
C ALA A 262 -9.02 6.23 4.01
N THR A 263 -9.88 6.96 4.71
CA THR A 263 -11.33 7.07 4.49
C THR A 263 -11.67 8.33 3.71
#